data_AF-A0A8U0TPN5-F1
#
_entry.id   AF-A0A8U0TPN5-F1
#
_cell.length_a   1.000
_cell.length_b   1.000
_cell.length_c   1.000
_cell.angle_alpha   90.00
_cell.angle_beta   90.00
_cell.angle_gamma   90.00
#
_symmetry.space_group_name_H-M   'P 1'
#
loop_
_entity.id
_entity.type
_entity.pdbx_description
1 polymer ?
#
loop_
_entity_poly.entity_id
_entity_poly.type
_entity_poly.pdbx_seq_one_letter_code
_entity_poly.pdbx_strand_id
1 'polypeptide(L)'
;MSGMLKELQCPYQGLVSGIIQEGLQNKKDYLKLINAVLQELPKDHIGKPVLKKSLDSEQWERLEQINTVLSSEYECRRRMLIKRLDVTVQSFGWSERAKERVDIMARAYQSKRHTLSQSSSVGMAHLLAAREDICNVVKTSSGSSRANTACAVNKILMGRVPDRGGRPSEIDAPLPEMPAWQKRQDGRGGWGGGGWGGGKSGGRGGGAGWGHVGKRGHNQY
;
A
#
# COMPACT_ATOMS: atom_id res chain seq x y z
N MET A 1 5.01 -15.34 -26.45
CA MET A 1 5.97 -14.43 -27.11
C MET A 1 6.26 -14.81 -28.57
N SER A 2 6.41 -16.11 -28.90
CA SER A 2 6.65 -16.58 -30.28
C SER A 2 5.54 -16.21 -31.29
N GLY A 3 4.27 -16.08 -30.85
CA GLY A 3 3.15 -15.72 -31.72
C GLY A 3 3.15 -14.27 -32.22
N MET A 4 3.46 -13.29 -31.35
CA MET A 4 3.48 -11.87 -31.73
C MET A 4 4.53 -11.55 -32.80
N LEU A 5 5.69 -12.21 -32.75
CA LEU A 5 6.77 -12.00 -33.72
C LEU A 5 6.48 -12.68 -35.08
N LYS A 6 5.53 -13.61 -35.15
CA LYS A 6 5.08 -14.23 -36.41
C LYS A 6 4.02 -13.40 -37.13
N GLU A 7 3.24 -12.60 -36.41
CA GLU A 7 2.19 -11.73 -36.98
C GLU A 7 2.75 -10.39 -37.47
N LEU A 8 3.85 -9.92 -36.89
CA LEU A 8 4.65 -8.88 -37.51
C LEU A 8 5.44 -9.55 -38.64
N GLN A 9 5.17 -9.16 -39.89
CA GLN A 9 5.82 -9.66 -41.10
C GLN A 9 7.31 -9.22 -41.14
N CYS A 10 8.08 -9.60 -40.12
CA CYS A 10 9.46 -9.19 -39.93
C CYS A 10 10.31 -9.78 -41.07
N PRO A 11 10.99 -8.94 -41.88
CA PRO A 11 11.76 -9.33 -43.06
C PRO A 11 13.03 -10.13 -42.71
N TYR A 12 13.31 -10.35 -41.43
CA TYR A 12 14.44 -11.12 -40.93
C TYR A 12 14.00 -12.40 -40.22
N GLN A 13 13.19 -13.22 -40.91
CA GLN A 13 12.67 -14.48 -40.36
C GLN A 13 13.76 -15.42 -39.85
N GLY A 14 14.95 -15.43 -40.48
CA GLY A 14 16.11 -16.22 -40.02
C GLY A 14 16.68 -15.78 -38.66
N LEU A 15 16.53 -14.50 -38.31
CA LEU A 15 17.00 -13.93 -37.04
C LEU A 15 15.96 -14.20 -35.94
N VAL A 16 14.66 -14.15 -36.29
CA VAL A 16 13.56 -14.54 -35.39
C VAL A 16 13.55 -16.05 -35.11
N SER A 17 13.81 -16.89 -36.12
CA SER A 17 13.93 -18.35 -35.92
C SER A 17 15.17 -18.71 -35.10
N GLY A 18 16.30 -18.00 -35.28
CA GLY A 18 17.50 -18.15 -34.46
C GLY A 18 17.31 -17.72 -32.99
N ILE A 19 16.50 -16.69 -32.73
CA ILE A 19 16.10 -16.29 -31.36
C ILE A 19 15.27 -17.38 -30.66
N ILE A 20 14.43 -18.09 -31.41
CA ILE A 20 13.55 -19.14 -30.88
C ILE A 20 14.31 -20.49 -30.74
N GLN A 21 15.33 -20.74 -31.55
CA GLN A 21 16.02 -22.05 -31.60
C GLN A 21 17.41 -22.07 -30.94
N GLU A 22 18.23 -21.00 -31.01
CA GLU A 22 19.62 -21.03 -30.53
C GLU A 22 20.04 -19.90 -29.59
N GLY A 23 19.20 -18.87 -29.41
CA GLY A 23 19.53 -17.73 -28.55
C GLY A 23 20.65 -16.88 -29.17
N LEU A 24 20.38 -15.59 -29.36
CA LEU A 24 21.38 -14.66 -29.89
C LEU A 24 22.59 -14.61 -28.93
N GLN A 25 23.73 -15.15 -29.36
CA GLN A 25 24.95 -15.22 -28.55
C GLN A 25 25.73 -13.89 -28.53
N ASN A 26 25.43 -12.94 -29.43
CA ASN A 26 26.21 -11.71 -29.61
C ASN A 26 25.40 -10.42 -29.45
N LYS A 27 25.89 -9.51 -28.59
CA LYS A 27 25.32 -8.18 -28.32
C LYS A 27 25.10 -7.32 -29.58
N LYS A 28 25.98 -7.47 -30.58
CA LYS A 28 25.89 -6.72 -31.85
C LYS A 28 24.66 -7.11 -32.67
N ASP A 29 24.25 -8.37 -32.61
CA ASP A 29 23.13 -8.87 -33.42
C ASP A 29 21.78 -8.46 -32.83
N TYR A 30 21.68 -8.39 -31.50
CA TYR A 30 20.53 -7.77 -30.82
C TYR A 30 20.34 -6.30 -31.23
N LEU A 31 21.41 -5.51 -31.28
CA LEU A 31 21.33 -4.10 -31.68
C LEU A 31 20.86 -3.94 -33.12
N LYS A 32 21.35 -4.78 -34.04
CA LYS A 32 20.90 -4.77 -35.44
C LYS A 32 19.41 -5.09 -35.54
N LEU A 33 18.94 -6.11 -34.83
CA LEU A 33 17.52 -6.48 -34.79
C LEU A 33 16.66 -5.35 -34.24
N ILE A 34 17.04 -4.77 -33.10
CA ILE A 34 16.30 -3.67 -32.48
C ILE A 34 16.20 -2.50 -33.49
N ASN A 35 17.30 -2.11 -34.13
CA ASN A 35 17.26 -1.04 -35.12
C ASN A 35 16.38 -1.36 -36.33
N ALA A 36 16.38 -2.60 -36.82
CA ALA A 36 15.50 -3.02 -37.90
C ALA A 36 14.02 -2.92 -37.52
N VAL A 37 13.65 -3.44 -36.35
CA VAL A 37 12.27 -3.35 -35.83
C VAL A 37 11.85 -1.89 -35.61
N LEU A 38 12.76 -1.04 -35.13
CA LEU A 38 12.49 0.39 -34.95
C LEU A 38 12.20 1.11 -36.27
N GLN A 39 12.76 0.67 -37.40
CA GLN A 39 12.51 1.26 -38.70
C GLN A 39 11.14 0.90 -39.28
N GLU A 40 10.58 -0.25 -38.89
CA GLU A 40 9.24 -0.70 -39.32
C GLU A 40 8.11 -0.04 -38.53
N LEU A 41 8.41 0.50 -37.35
CA LEU A 41 7.43 1.12 -36.49
C LEU A 41 7.18 2.59 -36.89
N PRO A 42 5.95 3.11 -36.68
CA PRO A 42 5.67 4.54 -36.86
C PRO A 42 6.61 5.40 -36.02
N LYS A 43 7.00 6.57 -36.54
CA LYS A 43 7.99 7.47 -35.90
C LYS A 43 7.62 7.88 -34.47
N ASP A 44 6.32 7.96 -34.17
CA ASP A 44 5.79 8.35 -32.86
C ASP A 44 5.34 7.14 -32.01
N HIS A 45 5.65 5.92 -32.43
CA HIS A 45 5.24 4.71 -31.71
C HIS A 45 5.91 4.60 -30.34
N ILE A 46 7.16 5.05 -30.23
CA ILE A 46 7.91 5.05 -28.98
C ILE A 46 7.80 6.44 -28.36
N GLY A 47 7.09 6.53 -27.23
CA GLY A 47 6.97 7.76 -26.47
C GLY A 47 8.32 8.36 -26.06
N LYS A 48 8.30 9.62 -25.62
CA LYS A 48 9.52 10.31 -25.17
C LYS A 48 10.06 9.65 -23.89
N PRO A 49 11.39 9.55 -23.71
CA PRO A 49 11.96 9.00 -22.49
C PRO A 49 11.66 9.91 -21.30
N VAL A 50 11.43 9.31 -20.12
CA VAL A 50 11.27 10.07 -18.86
C VAL A 50 12.58 10.77 -18.50
N LEU A 51 13.69 10.06 -18.64
CA LEU A 51 15.03 10.60 -18.35
C LEU A 51 15.54 11.39 -19.57
N LYS A 52 15.49 12.71 -19.47
CA LYS A 52 15.87 13.62 -20.57
C LYS A 52 17.32 14.06 -20.54
N LYS A 53 17.97 13.99 -19.37
CA LYS A 53 19.35 14.43 -19.16
C LYS A 53 20.27 13.23 -19.07
N SER A 54 21.46 13.34 -19.66
CA SER A 54 22.55 12.41 -19.39
C SER A 54 23.00 12.58 -17.94
N LEU A 55 23.20 11.46 -17.26
CA LEU A 55 23.72 11.44 -15.90
C LEU A 55 25.24 11.31 -15.93
N ASP A 56 25.92 11.99 -15.02
CA ASP A 56 27.35 11.79 -14.77
C ASP A 56 27.60 10.51 -13.95
N SER A 57 28.87 10.13 -13.77
CA SER A 57 29.24 8.90 -13.07
C SER A 57 28.76 8.86 -11.62
N GLU A 58 28.79 10.00 -10.92
CA GLU A 58 28.38 10.09 -9.50
C GLU A 58 26.85 9.98 -9.38
N GLN A 59 26.12 10.58 -10.31
CA GLN A 59 24.67 10.48 -10.41
C GLN A 59 24.21 9.07 -10.75
N TRP A 60 24.93 8.36 -11.62
CA TRP A 60 24.65 6.94 -11.92
C TRP A 60 24.80 6.06 -10.67
N GLU A 61 25.88 6.26 -9.91
CA GLU A 61 26.11 5.53 -8.66
C GLU A 61 25.00 5.82 -7.65
N ARG A 62 24.64 7.09 -7.45
CA ARG A 62 23.51 7.48 -6.59
C ARG A 62 22.20 6.86 -7.04
N LEU A 63 21.93 6.83 -8.34
CA LEU A 63 20.71 6.24 -8.88
C LEU A 63 20.65 4.73 -8.64
N GLU A 64 21.77 4.03 -8.76
CA GLU A 64 21.88 2.60 -8.45
C GLU A 64 21.66 2.31 -6.96
N GLN A 65 22.21 3.16 -6.08
CA GLN A 65 21.97 3.09 -4.63
C GLN A 65 20.47 3.27 -4.32
N ILE A 66 19.82 4.28 -4.93
CA ILE A 66 18.37 4.50 -4.77
C ILE A 66 17.58 3.28 -5.25
N ASN A 67 17.90 2.74 -6.44
CA ASN A 67 17.22 1.57 -6.98
C ASN A 67 17.39 0.35 -6.08
N THR A 68 18.55 0.19 -5.43
CA THR A 68 18.82 -0.89 -4.48
C THR A 68 17.94 -0.76 -3.24
N VAL A 69 17.89 0.41 -2.62
CA VAL A 69 17.06 0.68 -1.45
C VAL A 69 15.59 0.46 -1.78
N LEU A 70 15.09 1.06 -2.87
CA LEU A 70 13.70 0.90 -3.30
C LEU A 70 13.37 -0.55 -3.61
N SER A 71 14.24 -1.27 -4.31
CA SER A 71 14.02 -2.69 -4.60
C SER A 71 13.86 -3.49 -3.32
N SER A 72 14.72 -3.29 -2.32
CA SER A 72 14.60 -3.96 -1.02
C SER A 72 13.28 -3.67 -0.29
N GLU A 73 12.82 -2.41 -0.31
CA GLU A 73 11.53 -2.04 0.28
C GLU A 73 10.35 -2.68 -0.46
N TYR A 74 10.38 -2.66 -1.79
CA TYR A 74 9.33 -3.27 -2.60
C TYR A 74 9.29 -4.79 -2.43
N GLU A 75 10.43 -5.45 -2.25
CA GLU A 75 10.49 -6.87 -1.92
C GLU A 75 9.85 -7.17 -0.57
N CYS A 76 10.15 -6.35 0.44
CA CYS A 76 9.51 -6.43 1.75
C CYS A 76 7.99 -6.27 1.63
N ARG A 77 7.53 -5.26 0.89
CA ARG A 77 6.10 -5.00 0.65
C ARG A 77 5.44 -6.16 -0.10
N ARG A 78 6.08 -6.72 -1.13
CA ARG A 78 5.57 -7.88 -1.89
C ARG A 78 5.45 -9.10 -0.97
N ARG A 79 6.46 -9.39 -0.15
CA ARG A 79 6.42 -10.47 0.83
C ARG A 79 5.26 -10.32 1.80
N MET A 80 5.04 -9.12 2.34
CA MET A 80 3.91 -8.85 3.23
C MET A 80 2.57 -9.06 2.52
N LEU A 81 2.40 -8.51 1.31
CA LEU A 81 1.15 -8.65 0.55
C LEU A 81 0.84 -10.10 0.18
N ILE A 82 1.86 -10.85 -0.23
CA ILE A 82 1.75 -12.29 -0.51
C ILE A 82 1.36 -13.04 0.76
N LYS A 83 2.00 -12.75 1.91
CA LYS A 83 1.65 -13.38 3.18
C LYS A 83 0.24 -13.02 3.63
N ARG A 84 -0.19 -11.76 3.43
CA ARG A 84 -1.56 -11.32 3.71
C ARG A 84 -2.56 -12.10 2.86
N LEU A 85 -2.24 -12.32 1.58
CA LEU A 85 -3.05 -13.16 0.70
C LEU A 85 -3.10 -14.61 1.22
N ASP A 86 -1.96 -15.20 1.61
CA ASP A 86 -1.88 -16.57 2.18
C ASP A 86 -2.83 -16.70 3.39
N VAL A 87 -2.73 -15.78 4.36
CA VAL A 87 -3.54 -15.80 5.59
C VAL A 87 -5.02 -15.55 5.29
N THR A 88 -5.34 -14.70 4.31
CA THR A 88 -6.73 -14.45 3.89
C THR A 88 -7.36 -15.69 3.27
N VAL A 89 -6.62 -16.45 2.47
CA VAL A 89 -7.14 -17.71 1.90
C VAL A 89 -7.27 -18.78 2.99
N GLN A 90 -6.31 -18.83 3.93
CA GLN A 90 -6.38 -19.76 5.08
C GLN A 90 -7.59 -19.49 5.97
N SER A 91 -8.01 -18.22 6.16
CA SER A 91 -9.15 -17.89 7.01
C SER A 91 -10.47 -18.44 6.48
N PHE A 92 -10.62 -18.66 5.16
CA PHE A 92 -11.82 -19.30 4.60
C PHE A 92 -12.01 -20.72 5.12
N GLY A 93 -10.93 -21.45 5.41
CA GLY A 93 -10.96 -22.82 5.94
C GLY A 93 -11.57 -22.95 7.35
N TRP A 94 -11.87 -21.85 8.02
CA TRP A 94 -12.50 -21.85 9.35
C TRP A 94 -14.02 -22.08 9.30
N SER A 95 -14.64 -21.93 8.13
CA SER A 95 -16.08 -22.18 7.96
C SER A 95 -16.37 -23.65 7.63
N GLU A 96 -17.45 -24.21 8.19
CA GLU A 96 -17.82 -25.62 7.97
C GLU A 96 -18.02 -25.95 6.49
N ARG A 97 -18.68 -25.03 5.76
CA ARG A 97 -18.91 -25.17 4.31
C ARG A 97 -17.63 -25.16 3.49
N ALA A 98 -16.58 -24.48 3.94
CA ALA A 98 -15.32 -24.40 3.21
C ALA A 98 -14.42 -25.62 3.47
N LYS A 99 -14.55 -26.29 4.62
CA LYS A 99 -13.80 -27.53 4.94
C LYS A 99 -14.02 -28.62 3.90
N GLU A 100 -15.24 -28.74 3.39
CA GLU A 100 -15.61 -29.67 2.31
C GLU A 100 -15.04 -29.29 0.93
N ARG A 101 -14.52 -28.07 0.77
CA ARG A 101 -14.07 -27.50 -0.50
C ARG A 101 -12.59 -27.08 -0.48
N VAL A 102 -11.85 -27.47 0.55
CA VAL A 102 -10.44 -27.08 0.75
C VAL A 102 -9.58 -27.45 -0.45
N ASP A 103 -9.72 -28.65 -0.98
CA ASP A 103 -8.89 -29.12 -2.10
C ASP A 103 -9.10 -28.30 -3.38
N ILE A 104 -10.36 -27.92 -3.65
CA ILE A 104 -10.72 -27.08 -4.80
C ILE A 104 -10.11 -25.69 -4.63
N MET A 105 -10.24 -25.11 -3.43
CA MET A 105 -9.68 -23.80 -3.10
C MET A 105 -8.15 -23.81 -3.16
N ALA A 106 -7.51 -24.85 -2.63
CA ALA A 106 -6.06 -25.03 -2.68
C ALA A 106 -5.57 -25.15 -4.12
N ARG A 107 -6.22 -25.96 -4.96
CA ARG A 107 -5.86 -26.11 -6.38
C ARG A 107 -5.93 -24.79 -7.14
N ALA A 108 -6.99 -24.01 -6.92
CA ALA A 108 -7.14 -22.69 -7.55
C ALA A 108 -6.10 -21.67 -7.05
N TYR A 109 -5.77 -21.74 -5.76
CA TYR A 109 -4.85 -20.80 -5.12
C TYR A 109 -3.38 -21.09 -5.43
N GLN A 110 -2.93 -22.33 -5.25
CA GLN A 110 -1.50 -22.68 -5.32
C GLN A 110 -0.90 -22.38 -6.69
N SER A 111 -1.63 -22.68 -7.78
CA SER A 111 -1.20 -22.32 -9.13
C SER A 111 -0.88 -20.83 -9.26
N LYS A 112 -1.76 -19.95 -8.77
CA LYS A 112 -1.53 -18.50 -8.78
C LYS A 112 -0.42 -18.11 -7.80
N ARG A 113 -0.38 -18.72 -6.62
CA ARG A 113 0.59 -18.42 -5.57
C ARG A 113 2.04 -18.66 -6.02
N HIS A 114 2.30 -19.70 -6.80
CA HIS A 114 3.63 -19.99 -7.35
C HIS A 114 4.08 -19.00 -8.43
N THR A 115 3.15 -18.30 -9.09
CA THR A 115 3.51 -17.23 -10.05
C THR A 115 3.92 -15.92 -9.38
N LEU A 116 3.58 -15.75 -8.09
CA LEU A 116 3.89 -14.53 -7.36
C LEU A 116 5.32 -14.56 -6.82
N SER A 117 6.19 -13.73 -7.40
CA SER A 117 7.54 -13.51 -6.89
C SER A 117 7.59 -12.40 -5.85
N GLN A 118 8.46 -12.57 -4.86
CA GLN A 118 8.83 -11.52 -3.92
C GLN A 118 9.83 -10.54 -4.51
N SER A 119 10.65 -10.95 -5.48
CA SER A 119 11.73 -10.13 -6.04
C SER A 119 11.21 -8.92 -6.80
N SER A 120 11.97 -7.81 -6.74
CA SER A 120 11.77 -6.67 -7.62
C SER A 120 12.26 -7.02 -9.02
N SER A 121 11.45 -6.74 -10.04
CA SER A 121 11.84 -6.90 -11.46
C SER A 121 12.41 -5.61 -12.05
N VAL A 122 12.45 -4.52 -11.29
CA VAL A 122 12.86 -3.19 -11.77
C VAL A 122 14.36 -3.04 -11.59
N GLY A 123 15.03 -2.60 -12.66
CA GLY A 123 16.48 -2.37 -12.68
C GLY A 123 16.83 -1.19 -13.58
N MET A 124 18.12 -0.88 -13.68
CA MET A 124 18.59 0.31 -14.41
C MET A 124 18.14 0.35 -15.88
N ALA A 125 18.10 -0.82 -16.54
CA ALA A 125 17.60 -0.93 -17.91
C ALA A 125 16.12 -0.52 -18.03
N HIS A 126 15.29 -0.86 -17.04
CA HIS A 126 13.88 -0.47 -17.00
C HIS A 126 13.71 1.03 -16.79
N LEU A 127 14.56 1.65 -15.98
CA LEU A 127 14.57 3.10 -15.78
C LEU A 127 14.92 3.85 -17.07
N LEU A 128 15.92 3.35 -17.81
CA LEU A 128 16.31 3.92 -19.10
C LEU A 128 15.26 3.71 -20.20
N ALA A 129 14.54 2.58 -20.14
CA ALA A 129 13.47 2.28 -21.08
C ALA A 129 12.17 3.05 -20.79
N ALA A 130 11.99 3.58 -19.57
CA ALA A 130 10.77 4.22 -19.12
C ALA A 130 10.41 5.47 -19.96
N ARG A 131 9.14 5.55 -20.37
CA ARG A 131 8.60 6.64 -21.19
C ARG A 131 7.60 7.49 -20.39
N GLU A 132 7.31 8.69 -20.90
CA GLU A 132 6.47 9.69 -20.22
C GLU A 132 5.05 9.18 -19.90
N ASP A 133 4.57 8.14 -20.57
CA ASP A 133 3.29 7.48 -20.30
C ASP A 133 3.23 6.85 -18.90
N ILE A 134 4.33 6.34 -18.37
CA ILE A 134 4.42 5.78 -17.01
C ILE A 134 4.15 6.86 -15.94
N CYS A 135 4.39 8.14 -16.26
CA CYS A 135 4.08 9.24 -15.35
C CYS A 135 2.58 9.51 -15.23
N ASN A 136 1.76 9.01 -16.16
CA ASN A 136 0.31 9.13 -16.09
C ASN A 136 -0.29 8.08 -15.15
N VAL A 137 -0.32 8.39 -13.85
CA VAL A 137 -0.91 7.50 -12.84
C VAL A 137 -2.43 7.61 -12.88
N VAL A 138 -3.06 6.70 -13.62
CA VAL A 138 -4.52 6.55 -13.61
C VAL A 138 -4.94 5.87 -12.30
N LYS A 139 -5.87 6.49 -11.57
CA LYS A 139 -6.44 5.89 -10.36
C LYS A 139 -7.09 4.57 -10.71
N THR A 140 -6.69 3.50 -10.02
CA THR A 140 -7.32 2.17 -10.15
C THR A 140 -8.79 2.17 -9.74
N SER A 141 -9.19 3.13 -8.88
CA SER A 141 -10.58 3.38 -8.49
C SER A 141 -11.34 4.31 -9.43
N SER A 142 -10.72 4.76 -10.54
CA SER A 142 -11.38 5.65 -11.49
C SER A 142 -12.64 5.01 -12.10
N GLY A 143 -13.62 5.85 -12.44
CA GLY A 143 -14.87 5.38 -13.03
C GLY A 143 -14.65 4.58 -14.32
N SER A 144 -13.66 4.96 -15.14
CA SER A 144 -13.29 4.24 -16.36
C SER A 144 -12.70 2.86 -16.07
N SER A 145 -11.82 2.73 -15.08
CA SER A 145 -11.30 1.42 -14.65
C SER A 145 -12.41 0.52 -14.10
N ARG A 146 -13.34 1.08 -13.30
CA ARG A 146 -14.43 0.34 -12.67
C ARG A 146 -15.58 -0.02 -13.61
N ALA A 147 -15.80 0.74 -14.68
CA ALA A 147 -16.85 0.47 -15.67
C ALA A 147 -16.71 -0.94 -16.26
N ASN A 148 -15.47 -1.39 -16.46
CA ASN A 148 -15.16 -2.69 -17.05
C ASN A 148 -14.94 -3.81 -16.00
N THR A 149 -15.08 -3.50 -14.70
CA THR A 149 -14.89 -4.49 -13.62
C THR A 149 -16.21 -4.99 -13.02
N ALA A 150 -17.34 -4.75 -13.71
CA ALA A 150 -18.64 -5.26 -13.28
C ALA A 150 -18.60 -6.79 -13.25
N CYS A 151 -18.95 -7.39 -12.11
CA CYS A 151 -19.00 -8.84 -11.95
C CYS A 151 -20.15 -9.22 -11.02
N ALA A 152 -20.43 -10.52 -10.88
CA ALA A 152 -21.51 -11.03 -10.03
C ALA A 152 -21.44 -10.52 -8.57
N VAL A 153 -20.25 -10.14 -8.10
CA VAL A 153 -20.02 -9.55 -6.76
C VAL A 153 -20.04 -8.02 -6.79
N ASN A 154 -19.37 -7.38 -7.75
CA ASN A 154 -19.36 -5.93 -7.93
C ASN A 154 -20.32 -5.52 -9.05
N LYS A 155 -21.62 -5.52 -8.77
CA LYS A 155 -22.66 -5.20 -9.77
C LYS A 155 -22.87 -3.71 -9.99
N ILE A 156 -22.59 -2.88 -8.98
CA ILE A 156 -22.98 -1.46 -8.97
C ILE A 156 -21.74 -0.57 -9.14
N LEU A 157 -21.73 0.19 -10.23
CA LEU A 157 -20.79 1.28 -10.43
C LEU A 157 -21.30 2.52 -9.67
N MET A 158 -20.69 2.80 -8.53
CA MET A 158 -20.97 4.04 -7.79
C MET A 158 -20.50 5.23 -8.63
N GLY A 159 -21.41 6.14 -8.93
CA GLY A 159 -21.13 7.38 -9.65
C GLY A 159 -20.23 8.34 -8.86
N ARG A 160 -20.12 9.58 -9.33
CA ARG A 160 -19.35 10.63 -8.65
C ARG A 160 -19.96 10.88 -7.25
N VAL A 161 -19.28 10.43 -6.20
CA VAL A 161 -19.68 10.68 -4.82
C VAL A 161 -19.31 12.13 -4.49
N PRO A 162 -20.27 13.01 -4.16
CA PRO A 162 -19.96 14.36 -3.69
C PRO A 162 -19.07 14.31 -2.46
N ASP A 163 -18.29 15.37 -2.24
CA ASP A 163 -17.48 15.47 -1.02
C ASP A 163 -18.38 15.32 0.21
N ARG A 164 -17.99 14.45 1.14
CA ARG A 164 -18.77 14.15 2.35
C ARG A 164 -18.37 15.04 3.53
N GLY A 165 -17.47 16.00 3.28
CA GLY A 165 -16.96 16.90 4.31
C GLY A 165 -16.16 16.15 5.37
N GLY A 166 -15.95 16.79 6.52
CA GLY A 166 -15.23 16.20 7.65
C GLY A 166 -13.70 16.27 7.52
N ARG A 167 -13.19 17.09 6.60
CA ARG A 167 -11.76 17.41 6.62
C ARG A 167 -11.49 18.18 7.91
N PRO A 168 -10.49 17.78 8.71
CA PRO A 168 -10.16 18.49 9.95
C PRO A 168 -9.88 19.99 9.76
N SER A 169 -9.51 20.41 8.54
CA SER A 169 -9.29 21.81 8.15
C SER A 169 -10.57 22.60 7.84
N GLU A 170 -11.70 21.93 7.64
CA GLU A 170 -13.01 22.53 7.31
C GLU A 170 -13.96 22.52 8.53
N ILE A 171 -13.53 21.92 9.65
CA ILE A 171 -14.28 21.89 10.90
C ILE A 171 -13.86 23.12 11.68
N ASP A 172 -14.79 24.06 11.86
CA ASP A 172 -14.61 25.16 12.82
C ASP A 172 -14.34 24.56 14.20
N ALA A 173 -13.32 25.09 14.89
CA ALA A 173 -13.04 24.68 16.25
C ALA A 173 -14.32 24.88 17.09
N PRO A 174 -14.73 23.89 17.89
CA PRO A 174 -15.88 24.05 18.75
C PRO A 174 -15.68 25.29 19.62
N LEU A 175 -16.74 26.07 19.81
CA LEU A 175 -16.70 27.22 20.70
C LEU A 175 -16.12 26.77 22.04
N PRO A 176 -15.24 27.57 22.68
CA PRO A 176 -14.69 27.23 23.99
C PRO A 176 -15.84 26.90 24.96
N GLU A 177 -16.02 25.62 25.31
CA GLU A 177 -17.16 25.16 26.12
C GLU A 177 -17.10 25.65 27.57
N MET A 178 -15.95 26.18 28.01
CA MET A 178 -15.75 26.66 29.37
C MET A 178 -15.43 28.15 29.39
N PRO A 179 -16.16 28.97 30.17
CA PRO A 179 -15.74 30.32 30.51
C PRO A 179 -14.33 30.31 31.10
N ALA A 180 -13.54 31.34 30.82
CA ALA A 180 -12.24 31.53 31.45
C ALA A 180 -12.40 31.41 32.98
N TRP A 181 -11.62 30.52 33.59
CA TRP A 181 -11.68 30.28 35.03
C TRP A 181 -11.54 31.62 35.76
N GLN A 182 -12.57 32.02 36.50
CA GLN A 182 -12.51 33.20 37.36
C GLN A 182 -12.26 32.72 38.78
N LYS A 183 -11.11 33.12 39.35
CA LYS A 183 -10.80 32.86 40.75
C LYS A 183 -11.90 33.48 41.60
N ARG A 184 -12.55 32.67 42.44
CA ARG A 184 -13.54 33.19 43.39
C ARG A 184 -12.86 34.19 44.32
N GLN A 185 -13.51 35.33 44.53
CA GLN A 185 -13.05 36.38 45.43
C GLN A 185 -13.02 35.82 46.85
N ASP A 186 -11.88 35.90 47.53
CA ASP A 186 -11.77 35.53 48.94
C ASP A 186 -12.59 36.53 49.77
N GLY A 187 -13.82 36.13 50.11
CA GLY A 187 -14.74 36.90 50.94
C GLY A 187 -14.25 36.98 52.37
N ARG A 188 -13.92 38.20 52.80
CA ARG A 188 -13.48 38.56 54.15
C ARG A 188 -14.68 38.72 55.08
N GLY A 189 -14.89 37.76 55.98
CA GLY A 189 -15.53 37.94 57.30
C GLY A 189 -17.06 37.78 57.43
N GLY A 190 -17.49 37.17 58.56
CA GLY A 190 -18.80 37.51 59.18
C GLY A 190 -19.76 36.38 59.63
N TRP A 191 -19.50 35.75 60.78
CA TRP A 191 -20.43 35.35 61.87
C TRP A 191 -21.83 34.71 61.64
N GLY A 192 -22.04 33.57 62.33
CA GLY A 192 -23.32 33.10 62.94
C GLY A 192 -24.17 32.14 62.09
N GLY A 193 -24.71 31.00 62.54
CA GLY A 193 -24.79 30.31 63.83
C GLY A 193 -25.87 29.20 63.73
N GLY A 194 -25.73 28.12 64.52
CA GLY A 194 -26.86 27.26 64.95
C GLY A 194 -27.08 25.89 64.25
N GLY A 195 -26.60 24.81 64.87
CA GLY A 195 -27.48 23.96 65.69
C GLY A 195 -28.01 22.59 65.19
N TRP A 196 -27.47 21.53 65.83
CA TRP A 196 -28.13 20.38 66.49
C TRP A 196 -28.73 19.17 65.72
N GLY A 197 -28.26 17.97 66.13
CA GLY A 197 -29.00 16.69 66.26
C GLY A 197 -28.79 15.69 65.10
N GLY A 198 -28.40 14.42 65.26
CA GLY A 198 -28.32 13.48 66.38
C GLY A 198 -28.82 12.11 65.88
N GLY A 199 -28.08 11.01 66.10
CA GLY A 199 -28.59 9.65 65.81
C GLY A 199 -27.52 8.57 65.62
N LYS A 200 -27.63 7.50 66.41
CA LYS A 200 -26.63 6.46 66.74
C LYS A 200 -27.00 5.11 66.11
N SER A 201 -26.01 4.20 66.10
CA SER A 201 -26.12 2.71 66.01
C SER A 201 -26.13 2.12 64.60
N GLY A 202 -25.37 1.09 64.22
CA GLY A 202 -24.42 0.15 64.85
C GLY A 202 -23.68 -0.55 63.69
N GLY A 203 -22.66 -1.39 63.77
CA GLY A 203 -22.06 -2.20 64.82
C GLY A 203 -21.51 -3.47 64.12
N ARG A 204 -20.19 -3.68 64.24
CA ARG A 204 -19.42 -4.94 64.10
C ARG A 204 -19.11 -5.59 62.74
N GLY A 205 -17.79 -5.85 62.59
CA GLY A 205 -17.19 -7.02 61.91
C GLY A 205 -16.44 -6.63 60.63
N GLY A 206 -15.16 -6.90 60.43
CA GLY A 206 -14.12 -7.60 61.20
C GLY A 206 -12.81 -7.39 60.41
N GLY A 207 -11.70 -7.22 61.12
CA GLY A 207 -10.39 -6.92 60.52
C GLY A 207 -9.64 -8.15 60.04
N ALA A 208 -8.90 -7.95 58.94
CA ALA A 208 -7.57 -8.48 58.60
C ALA A 208 -7.35 -8.10 57.12
N GLY A 209 -6.39 -7.28 56.71
CA GLY A 209 -5.03 -7.16 57.20
C GLY A 209 -4.08 -7.72 56.15
N TRP A 210 -3.86 -6.98 55.05
CA TRP A 210 -2.69 -7.15 54.19
C TRP A 210 -2.25 -5.75 53.73
N GLY A 211 -1.20 -5.26 54.36
CA GLY A 211 -0.51 -4.07 53.92
C GLY A 211 0.38 -4.39 52.73
N HIS A 212 0.45 -3.47 51.77
CA HIS A 212 1.75 -3.03 51.31
C HIS A 212 1.70 -1.58 50.84
N VAL A 213 2.59 -0.82 51.46
CA VAL A 213 2.96 0.57 51.18
C VAL A 213 3.61 0.66 49.81
N GLY A 214 3.32 1.75 49.10
CA GLY A 214 3.62 1.93 47.69
C GLY A 214 5.01 2.47 47.37
N LYS A 215 5.17 2.94 46.13
CA LYS A 215 5.80 4.22 45.80
C LYS A 215 5.68 4.50 44.31
N ARG A 216 5.39 5.76 44.04
CA ARG A 216 5.50 6.46 42.76
C ARG A 216 6.94 6.38 42.23
N GLY A 217 7.08 6.18 40.92
CA GLY A 217 8.31 6.40 40.17
C GLY A 217 7.97 7.12 38.88
N HIS A 218 8.32 8.41 38.82
CA HIS A 218 8.34 9.25 37.64
C HIS A 218 9.28 8.66 36.58
N ASN A 219 8.91 8.70 35.30
CA ASN A 219 9.87 9.04 34.26
C ASN A 219 9.16 9.81 33.14
N GLN A 220 9.75 10.95 32.83
CA GLN A 220 9.42 11.83 31.71
C GLN A 220 9.88 11.16 30.41
N TYR A 221 9.13 11.40 29.33
CA TYR A 221 9.67 11.47 27.97
C TYR A 221 9.65 12.94 27.56
#